data_AF-X1CTS4-F1
#
_entry.id   AF-X1CTS4-F1
#
_cell.length_a   1.000
_cell.length_b   1.000
_cell.length_c   1.000
_cell.angle_alpha   90.00
_cell.angle_beta   90.00
_cell.angle_gamma   90.00
#
_symmetry.space_group_name_H-M   'P 1'
#
loop_
_entity.id
_entity.type
_entity.pdbx_description
1 polymer ?
#
loop_
_entity_poly.entity_id
_entity_poly.type
_entity_poly.pdbx_seq_one_letter_code
_entity_poly.pdbx_strand_id
1 'polypeptide(L)'
;MRFFGETHIDFVDLRKVAIFISGAAIVAGLTSLILKGGPKLGLDFTGGIEIHLQFTESPSISRIRSGLAKIGLGGAVIQQYGEKKDNLVLVRTGVEQVSQNIAPPANLKSNLQPI
;
A
#
# COMPACT_ATOMS: atom_id res chain seq x y z
N MET A 1 -40.99 8.68 -30.70
CA MET A 1 -39.94 9.14 -31.63
C MET A 1 -38.67 8.37 -31.33
N ARG A 2 -38.06 7.68 -32.31
CA ARG A 2 -36.77 7.02 -32.14
C ARG A 2 -35.69 8.08 -32.33
N PHE A 3 -34.98 8.44 -31.26
CA PHE A 3 -34.02 9.57 -31.25
C PHE A 3 -32.62 9.22 -31.76
N PHE A 4 -32.35 7.96 -32.10
CA PHE A 4 -31.05 7.51 -32.62
C PHE A 4 -31.25 6.71 -33.91
N GLY A 5 -30.53 7.12 -34.96
CA GLY A 5 -30.50 6.43 -36.26
C GLY A 5 -29.60 5.19 -36.24
N GLU A 6 -29.63 4.43 -37.34
CA GLU A 6 -28.77 3.27 -37.58
C GLU A 6 -27.29 3.69 -37.55
N THR A 7 -26.56 3.32 -36.49
CA THR A 7 -25.16 3.72 -36.28
C THR A 7 -24.22 2.72 -36.95
N HIS A 8 -23.55 3.15 -38.02
CA HIS A 8 -22.56 2.36 -38.74
C HIS A 8 -21.15 2.83 -38.35
N ILE A 9 -20.54 2.13 -37.38
CA ILE A 9 -19.13 2.35 -36.99
C ILE A 9 -18.34 1.10 -37.40
N ASP A 10 -17.28 1.30 -38.18
CA ASP A 10 -16.37 0.22 -38.54
C ASP A 10 -15.31 0.00 -37.44
N PHE A 11 -15.64 -0.87 -36.50
CA PHE A 11 -14.74 -1.27 -35.43
C PHE A 11 -13.56 -2.11 -35.91
N VAL A 12 -13.67 -2.76 -37.08
CA VAL A 12 -12.64 -3.65 -37.60
C VAL A 12 -11.48 -2.84 -38.13
N ASP A 13 -11.75 -1.73 -38.81
CA ASP A 13 -10.71 -0.81 -39.28
C ASP A 13 -10.04 -0.05 -38.14
N LEU A 14 -10.81 0.39 -37.14
CA LEU A 14 -10.28 1.12 -35.99
C LEU A 14 -9.41 0.24 -35.07
N ARG A 15 -9.51 -1.09 -35.16
CA ARG A 15 -8.80 -2.02 -34.27
C ARG A 15 -7.29 -1.81 -34.26
N LYS A 16 -6.68 -1.46 -35.40
CA LYS A 16 -5.22 -1.29 -35.51
C LYS A 16 -4.75 -0.10 -34.68
N VAL A 17 -5.49 1.00 -34.73
CA VAL A 17 -5.24 2.20 -33.93
C VAL A 17 -5.47 1.90 -32.46
N ALA A 18 -6.56 1.21 -32.11
CA ALA A 18 -6.86 0.83 -30.73
C ALA A 18 -5.77 -0.08 -30.13
N ILE A 19 -5.26 -1.05 -30.90
CA ILE A 19 -4.15 -1.93 -30.48
C ILE A 19 -2.88 -1.11 -30.26
N PHE A 20 -2.54 -0.18 -31.17
CA PHE A 20 -1.36 0.65 -31.02
C PHE A 20 -1.43 1.53 -29.76
N ILE A 21 -2.56 2.21 -29.55
CA ILE A 21 -2.79 3.04 -28.36
C ILE A 21 -2.71 2.19 -27.09
N SER A 22 -3.35 1.01 -27.08
CA SER A 22 -3.31 0.09 -25.94
C SER A 22 -1.89 -0.39 -25.66
N GLY A 23 -1.15 -0.76 -26.70
CA GLY A 23 0.26 -1.17 -26.58
C GLY A 23 1.13 -0.06 -26.01
N ALA A 24 0.97 1.17 -26.51
CA ALA A 24 1.69 2.33 -25.98
C ALA A 24 1.36 2.58 -24.50
N ALA A 25 0.09 2.47 -24.10
CA ALA A 25 -0.33 2.61 -22.70
C ALA A 25 0.28 1.52 -21.80
N ILE A 26 0.31 0.26 -22.25
CA ILE A 26 0.95 -0.85 -21.53
C ILE A 26 2.45 -0.59 -21.36
N VAL A 27 3.15 -0.24 -22.44
CA VAL A 27 4.59 0.04 -22.40
C VAL A 27 4.90 1.22 -21.47
N ALA A 28 4.10 2.29 -21.53
CA ALA A 28 4.24 3.43 -20.62
C ALA A 28 4.01 3.01 -19.16
N GLY A 29 3.01 2.18 -18.89
CA GLY A 29 2.71 1.63 -17.57
C GLY A 29 3.86 0.78 -17.02
N LEU A 30 4.39 -0.15 -17.82
CA LEU A 30 5.54 -0.98 -17.46
C LEU A 30 6.81 -0.16 -17.23
N THR A 31 7.07 0.82 -18.10
CA THR A 31 8.23 1.72 -17.95
C THR A 31 8.13 2.52 -16.66
N SER A 32 6.94 3.08 -16.36
CA SER A 32 6.68 3.76 -15.10
C SER A 32 6.89 2.87 -13.88
N LEU A 33 6.48 1.59 -13.96
CA LEU A 33 6.66 0.62 -12.88
C LEU A 33 8.14 0.34 -12.61
N ILE A 34 8.94 0.10 -13.66
CA ILE A 34 10.38 -0.16 -13.54
C ILE A 34 11.11 1.07 -12.98
N LEU A 35 10.86 2.26 -13.54
CA LEU A 35 11.53 3.49 -13.12
C LEU A 35 11.21 3.90 -11.67
N LYS A 36 10.05 3.50 -11.14
CA LYS A 36 9.62 3.80 -9.76
C LYS A 36 10.03 2.74 -8.73
N GLY A 37 10.85 1.77 -9.12
CA GLY A 37 11.32 0.71 -8.22
C GLY A 37 10.32 -0.43 -8.02
N GLY A 38 9.38 -0.61 -8.95
CA GLY A 38 8.43 -1.71 -8.93
C GLY A 38 7.10 -1.41 -8.21
N PRO A 39 6.24 -2.43 -8.06
CA PRO A 39 4.98 -2.30 -7.34
C PRO A 39 5.22 -2.10 -5.84
N LYS A 40 4.38 -1.29 -5.19
CA LYS A 40 4.37 -1.15 -3.73
C LYS A 40 3.71 -2.39 -3.12
N LEU A 41 4.53 -3.38 -2.78
CA LEU A 41 4.08 -4.65 -2.22
C LEU A 41 3.45 -4.46 -0.84
N GLY A 42 2.34 -5.16 -0.59
CA GLY A 42 1.67 -5.20 0.71
C GLY A 42 2.36 -6.16 1.70
N LEU A 43 1.79 -6.26 2.91
CA LEU A 43 2.29 -7.15 3.96
C LEU A 43 2.18 -8.63 3.58
N ASP A 44 1.25 -9.02 2.71
CA ASP A 44 1.10 -10.41 2.24
C ASP A 44 2.34 -10.90 1.46
N PHE A 45 3.13 -9.98 0.90
CA PHE A 45 4.34 -10.29 0.12
C PHE A 45 5.64 -9.91 0.84
N THR A 46 5.60 -8.90 1.72
CA THR A 46 6.77 -8.42 2.46
C THR A 46 6.84 -8.93 3.90
N GLY A 47 5.77 -9.57 4.38
CA GLY A 47 5.57 -9.91 5.78
C GLY A 47 5.39 -8.66 6.65
N GLY A 48 5.07 -8.88 7.93
CA GLY A 48 5.04 -7.82 8.93
C GLY A 48 3.91 -8.00 9.91
N ILE A 49 3.49 -6.88 10.51
CA ILE A 49 2.39 -6.87 11.46
C ILE A 49 1.31 -5.89 11.00
N GLU A 50 0.07 -6.29 11.23
CA GLU A 50 -1.12 -5.48 11.02
C GLU A 50 -1.85 -5.35 12.37
N ILE A 51 -2.09 -4.12 12.80
CA ILE A 51 -2.71 -3.81 14.09
C ILE A 51 -3.99 -3.01 13.84
N HIS A 52 -5.09 -3.55 14.34
CA HIS A 52 -6.42 -2.92 14.30
C HIS A 52 -6.64 -2.19 15.61
N LEU A 53 -6.89 -0.88 15.53
CA LEU A 53 -7.06 0.00 16.68
C LEU A 53 -8.43 0.67 16.61
N GLN A 54 -9.16 0.64 17.71
CA GLN A 54 -10.38 1.42 17.89
C GLN A 54 -10.11 2.54 18.90
N PHE A 55 -10.35 3.78 18.49
CA PHE A 55 -10.17 4.94 19.36
C PHE A 55 -11.49 5.40 19.97
N THR A 56 -11.45 5.92 21.19
CA THR A 56 -12.64 6.50 21.84
C THR A 56 -13.11 7.78 21.14
N GLU A 57 -12.17 8.56 20.59
CA GLU A 57 -12.42 9.79 19.85
C GLU A 57 -11.78 9.74 18.48
N SER A 58 -12.26 10.56 17.52
CA SER A 58 -11.74 10.57 16.16
C SER A 58 -10.25 10.92 16.14
N PRO A 59 -9.37 9.96 15.79
CA PRO A 59 -7.95 10.16 15.93
C PRO A 59 -7.40 10.92 14.72
N SER A 60 -6.54 11.91 14.95
CA SER A 60 -5.86 12.57 13.85
C SER A 60 -4.75 11.68 13.30
N ILE A 61 -4.81 11.36 12.01
CA ILE A 61 -3.82 10.51 11.32
C ILE A 61 -2.41 11.09 11.48
N SER A 62 -2.27 12.42 11.49
CA SER A 62 -1.00 13.11 11.71
C SER A 62 -0.41 12.84 13.10
N ARG A 63 -1.23 12.77 14.15
CA ARG A 63 -0.78 12.44 15.51
C ARG A 63 -0.32 10.99 15.63
N ILE A 64 -1.06 10.06 15.00
CA ILE A 64 -0.64 8.66 14.95
C ILE A 64 0.70 8.54 14.20
N ARG A 65 0.82 9.18 13.04
CA ARG A 65 2.06 9.16 12.24
C ARG A 65 3.25 9.71 12.99
N SER A 66 3.09 10.86 13.65
CA SER A 66 4.16 11.46 14.44
C SER A 66 4.53 10.63 15.68
N GLY A 67 3.56 9.95 16.31
CA GLY A 67 3.83 8.99 17.38
C GLY A 67 4.63 7.78 16.90
N LEU A 68 4.22 7.15 15.80
CA LEU A 68 4.92 6.01 15.21
C LEU A 68 6.32 6.37 14.71
N ALA A 69 6.51 7.58 14.17
CA ALA A 69 7.82 8.06 13.74
C ALA A 69 8.84 8.14 14.90
N LYS A 70 8.39 8.48 16.13
CA LYS A 70 9.27 8.56 17.32
C LYS A 70 9.84 7.21 17.75
N ILE A 71 9.17 6.11 17.40
CA ILE A 71 9.62 4.75 17.69
C ILE A 71 10.23 4.07 16.47
N GLY A 72 10.63 4.84 15.45
CA GLY A 72 11.24 4.32 14.24
C GLY A 72 10.28 3.64 13.24
N LEU A 73 8.97 3.71 13.47
CA LEU A 73 7.93 3.18 12.58
C LEU A 73 7.32 4.26 11.67
N GLY A 74 8.12 5.25 11.26
CA GLY A 74 7.65 6.37 10.44
C GLY A 74 7.16 5.96 9.04
N GLY A 75 7.56 4.80 8.55
CA GLY A 75 7.08 4.24 7.28
C GLY A 75 5.84 3.35 7.41
N ALA A 76 5.24 3.25 8.59
CA ALA A 76 4.00 2.51 8.76
C ALA A 76 2.86 3.10 7.92
N VAL A 77 2.08 2.23 7.30
CA VAL A 77 0.87 2.61 6.56
C VAL A 77 -0.27 2.73 7.56
N ILE A 78 -0.89 3.91 7.61
CA ILE A 78 -2.00 4.23 8.51
C ILE A 78 -3.24 4.45 7.67
N GLN A 79 -4.30 3.70 7.92
CA GLN A 79 -5.54 3.74 7.16
C GLN A 79 -6.74 3.76 8.10
N GLN A 80 -7.65 4.71 7.94
CA GLN A 80 -8.95 4.66 8.61
C GLN A 80 -9.90 3.74 7.82
N TYR A 81 -10.71 2.96 8.53
CA TYR A 81 -11.70 2.06 7.95
C TYR A 81 -13.00 2.08 8.76
N GLY A 82 -14.08 1.49 8.24
CA GLY A 82 -15.40 1.52 8.88
C GLY A 82 -16.09 2.88 8.80
N GLU A 83 -17.13 3.09 9.62
CA GLU A 83 -17.80 4.39 9.70
C GLU A 83 -16.97 5.39 10.50
N LYS A 84 -17.10 6.69 10.19
CA LYS A 84 -16.39 7.76 10.90
C LYS A 84 -16.63 7.76 12.41
N LYS A 85 -17.79 7.27 12.86
CA LYS A 85 -18.16 7.20 14.28
C LYS A 85 -17.44 6.08 15.04
N ASP A 86 -16.98 5.05 14.33
CA ASP A 86 -16.38 3.86 14.93
C ASP A 86 -14.90 4.08 15.27
N ASN A 87 -14.29 5.14 14.72
CA ASN A 87 -12.92 5.57 14.98
C ASN A 87 -11.89 4.43 14.81
N LEU A 88 -12.09 3.61 13.78
CA LEU A 88 -11.23 2.46 13.49
C LEU A 88 -10.05 2.87 12.62
N VAL A 89 -8.86 2.46 13.05
CA VAL A 89 -7.60 2.72 12.37
C VAL A 89 -6.81 1.44 12.26
N LEU A 90 -6.29 1.24 11.06
CA LEU A 90 -5.39 0.16 10.72
C LEU A 90 -3.97 0.68 10.61
N VAL A 91 -3.05 0.05 11.33
CA VAL A 91 -1.62 0.33 11.26
C VAL A 91 -0.91 -0.91 10.72
N ARG A 92 -0.19 -0.74 9.61
CA ARG A 92 0.60 -1.79 8.96
C ARG A 92 2.07 -1.41 8.97
N THR A 93 2.93 -2.32 9.40
CA THR A 93 4.38 -2.13 9.35
C THR A 93 5.09 -3.39 8.88
N GLY A 94 6.09 -3.21 8.03
CA GLY A 94 6.88 -4.32 7.47
C GLY A 94 7.89 -4.87 8.48
N VAL A 95 8.28 -6.14 8.29
CA VAL A 95 9.25 -6.85 9.16
C VAL A 95 10.56 -6.08 9.33
N GLU A 96 11.04 -5.45 8.25
CA GLU A 96 12.29 -4.69 8.26
C GLU A 96 12.26 -3.54 9.26
N GLN A 97 11.15 -2.78 9.30
CA GLN A 97 11.03 -1.62 10.20
C GLN A 97 10.91 -2.04 11.67
N VAL A 98 10.28 -3.18 11.94
CA VAL A 98 10.18 -3.73 13.30
C VAL A 98 11.53 -4.28 13.77
N SER A 99 12.23 -5.02 12.91
CA SER A 99 13.49 -5.67 13.25
C SER A 99 14.64 -4.66 13.45
N GLN A 100 14.69 -3.60 12.64
CA GLN A 100 15.75 -2.59 12.75
C GLN A 100 15.53 -1.59 13.91
N ASN A 101 14.27 -1.29 14.27
CA ASN A 101 13.97 -0.17 15.18
C ASN A 101 13.39 -0.59 16.54
N ILE A 102 12.93 -1.84 16.69
CA ILE A 102 12.23 -2.29 17.90
C ILE A 102 12.85 -3.57 18.51
N ALA A 103 13.38 -4.48 17.68
CA ALA A 103 14.01 -5.69 18.20
C ALA A 103 15.33 -5.37 18.93
N PRO A 104 15.62 -6.00 20.10
CA PRO A 104 16.95 -5.94 20.70
C PRO A 104 17.99 -6.47 19.72
N PRO A 105 19.21 -5.90 19.67
CA PRO A 105 20.27 -6.43 18.82
C PRO A 105 20.48 -7.91 19.12
N ALA A 106 20.71 -8.72 18.07
CA ALA A 106 20.82 -10.18 18.09
C ALA A 106 21.91 -10.78 19.02
N ASN A 107 22.55 -9.97 19.86
CA ASN A 107 23.66 -10.32 20.74
C ASN A 107 23.24 -11.01 22.05
N LEU A 108 21.95 -11.27 22.29
CA LEU A 108 21.49 -11.90 23.53
C LEU A 108 21.85 -13.39 23.67
N LYS A 109 22.31 -14.05 22.59
CA LYS A 109 22.76 -15.46 22.66
C LYS A 109 24.12 -15.65 23.34
N SER A 110 24.90 -14.58 23.56
CA SER A 110 26.27 -14.67 24.10
C SER A 110 26.36 -14.69 25.63
N ASN A 111 25.26 -14.42 26.35
CA ASN A 111 25.27 -14.20 27.81
C ASN A 111 24.49 -15.25 28.62
N LEU A 112 24.07 -16.34 27.99
CA LEU A 112 23.57 -17.51 28.72
C LEU A 112 24.78 -18.40 29.05
N GLN A 113 25.45 -18.12 30.16
CA GLN A 113 26.33 -19.11 30.76
C GLN A 113 25.45 -20.28 31.25
N PRO A 114 25.76 -21.53 30.90
CA PRO A 114 25.04 -22.67 31.44
C PRO A 114 25.24 -22.71 32.95
N ILE A 115 24.14 -22.80 33.69
CA ILE A 115 24.12 -23.07 35.13
C ILE A 115 24.38 -24.56 35.35
#